data_AF-A0A5D2B5P0-F1
#
_entry.id   AF-A0A5D2B5P0-F1
#
_cell.length_a   1.000
_cell.length_b   1.000
_cell.length_c   1.000
_cell.angle_alpha   90.00
_cell.angle_beta   90.00
_cell.angle_gamma   90.00
#
_symmetry.space_group_name_H-M   'P 1'
#
loop_
_entity.id
_entity.type
_entity.pdbx_description
1 polymer ?
#
loop_
_entity_poly.entity_id
_entity_poly.type
_entity_poly.pdbx_seq_one_letter_code
_entity_poly.pdbx_strand_id
1 'polypeptide(L)'
;GVILGKCDRERVSEVCLAEFLSYGRQREEEKERKCLLRKTDDGKIVKWDVETNDSLCTLEEAFQKVELSLGFNIELKFEDNVVYRQRHLVHMYLMFFVLCLGNQQVFFLTNGGTEIYNDTRRNSLEQAITVCLEGGFQGIVSEIKGVFKNPGAVPKIKDSNLSLLTYGTLK
;
A
#
# COMPACT_ATOMS: atom_id res chain seq x y z
N GLY A 1 1.15 -5.60 -10.24
CA GLY A 1 -0.07 -5.63 -9.40
C GLY A 1 -0.85 -6.91 -9.63
N VAL A 2 -1.71 -7.28 -8.67
CA VAL A 2 -2.72 -8.33 -8.83
C VAL A 2 -3.90 -7.76 -9.61
N ILE A 3 -4.44 -8.54 -10.54
CA ILE A 3 -5.55 -8.18 -11.43
C ILE A 3 -6.68 -9.17 -11.16
N LEU A 4 -7.90 -8.65 -10.98
CA LEU A 4 -9.12 -9.45 -10.98
C LEU A 4 -9.60 -9.57 -12.43
N GLY A 5 -9.93 -10.78 -12.88
CA GLY A 5 -10.56 -11.00 -14.19
C GLY A 5 -9.58 -11.26 -15.34
N LYS A 6 -10.03 -11.08 -16.60
CA LYS A 6 -9.30 -11.50 -17.82
C LYS A 6 -8.33 -10.45 -18.38
N CYS A 7 -8.43 -9.20 -17.97
CA CYS A 7 -7.68 -8.08 -18.56
C CYS A 7 -7.33 -7.04 -17.49
N ASP A 8 -6.24 -6.29 -17.69
CA ASP A 8 -5.72 -5.26 -16.76
C ASP A 8 -6.58 -3.99 -16.68
N ARG A 9 -7.77 -4.00 -17.30
CA ARG A 9 -8.71 -2.86 -17.34
C ARG A 9 -9.80 -2.92 -16.28
N GLU A 10 -10.12 -4.09 -15.75
CA GLU A 10 -11.17 -4.23 -14.73
C GLU A 10 -10.64 -3.74 -13.38
N ARG A 11 -11.33 -2.78 -12.76
CA ARG A 11 -10.92 -2.22 -11.47
C ARG A 11 -11.57 -2.99 -10.33
N VAL A 12 -10.83 -3.18 -9.24
CA VAL A 12 -11.40 -3.75 -7.99
C VAL A 12 -12.59 -2.92 -7.50
N SER A 13 -12.57 -1.61 -7.72
CA SER A 13 -13.67 -0.70 -7.37
C SER A 13 -14.93 -0.87 -8.22
N GLU A 14 -14.87 -1.63 -9.32
CA GLU A 14 -16.00 -1.84 -10.25
C GLU A 14 -16.69 -3.20 -10.04
N VAL A 15 -16.14 -4.07 -9.19
CA VAL A 15 -16.75 -5.38 -8.86
C VAL A 15 -17.51 -5.31 -7.54
N CYS A 16 -18.61 -6.07 -7.43
CA CYS A 16 -19.32 -6.19 -6.17
C CYS A 16 -18.53 -7.06 -5.18
N LEU A 17 -18.85 -6.94 -3.88
CA LEU A 17 -18.16 -7.70 -2.83
C LEU A 17 -18.23 -9.23 -3.07
N ALA A 18 -19.39 -9.76 -3.47
CA ALA A 18 -19.56 -11.18 -3.74
C ALA A 18 -18.66 -11.66 -4.90
N GLU A 19 -18.53 -10.85 -5.95
CA GLU A 19 -17.61 -11.12 -7.04
C GLU A 19 -16.15 -11.06 -6.58
N PHE A 20 -15.76 -10.02 -5.84
CA PHE A 20 -14.42 -9.89 -5.28
C PHE A 20 -14.00 -11.14 -4.48
N LEU A 21 -14.88 -11.62 -3.59
CA LEU A 21 -14.62 -12.78 -2.73
C LEU A 21 -14.62 -14.12 -3.50
N SER A 22 -15.11 -14.16 -4.75
CA SER A 22 -15.04 -15.35 -5.61
C SER A 22 -13.67 -15.58 -6.26
N TYR A 23 -12.73 -14.63 -6.12
CA TYR A 23 -11.37 -14.77 -6.64
C TYR A 23 -10.43 -15.45 -5.65
N GLY A 24 -9.49 -16.24 -6.18
CA GLY A 24 -8.49 -16.94 -5.39
C GLY A 24 -9.04 -18.16 -4.64
N ARG A 25 -8.34 -18.58 -3.59
CA ARG A 25 -8.73 -19.74 -2.78
C ARG A 25 -10.08 -19.50 -2.11
N GLN A 26 -10.98 -20.48 -2.20
CA GLN A 26 -12.31 -20.41 -1.60
C GLN A 26 -12.32 -21.08 -0.21
N ARG A 27 -13.16 -20.58 0.70
CA ARG A 27 -13.33 -21.14 2.05
C ARG A 27 -14.09 -22.47 2.05
N GLU A 28 -14.97 -22.65 1.07
CA GLU A 28 -15.75 -23.86 0.85
C GLU A 28 -15.22 -24.58 -0.40
N GLU A 29 -15.02 -25.89 -0.33
CA GLU A 29 -14.42 -26.69 -1.42
C GLU A 29 -15.28 -26.72 -2.69
N GLU A 30 -16.60 -26.54 -2.55
CA GLU A 30 -17.57 -26.64 -3.65
C GLU A 30 -17.75 -25.32 -4.43
N LYS A 31 -17.18 -24.20 -3.96
CA LYS A 31 -17.33 -22.91 -4.62
C LYS A 31 -16.42 -22.79 -5.85
N GLU A 32 -17.00 -22.33 -6.95
CA GLU A 32 -16.25 -22.05 -8.18
C GLU A 32 -15.21 -20.95 -7.92
N ARG A 33 -13.93 -21.24 -8.23
CA ARG A 33 -12.82 -20.30 -8.04
C ARG A 33 -12.55 -19.51 -9.31
N LYS A 34 -12.58 -18.17 -9.22
CA LYS A 34 -12.03 -17.30 -10.27
C LYS A 34 -10.53 -17.13 -10.07
N CYS A 35 -9.76 -17.21 -11.16
CA CYS A 35 -8.31 -17.08 -11.11
C CYS A 35 -7.89 -15.61 -10.94
N LEU A 36 -6.92 -15.35 -10.06
CA LEU A 36 -6.22 -14.07 -10.01
C LEU A 36 -5.18 -14.02 -11.13
N LEU A 37 -4.96 -12.84 -11.69
CA LEU A 37 -3.88 -12.61 -12.65
C LEU A 37 -2.83 -11.67 -12.05
N ARG A 38 -1.63 -11.69 -12.59
CA ARG A 38 -0.56 -10.74 -12.26
C ARG A 38 0.08 -10.24 -13.54
N LYS A 39 0.38 -8.93 -13.58
CA LYS A 39 1.27 -8.34 -14.59
C LYS A 39 2.72 -8.49 -14.13
N THR A 40 3.53 -9.18 -14.94
CA THR A 40 4.98 -9.32 -14.75
C THR A 40 5.71 -8.05 -15.22
N ASP A 41 6.99 -7.92 -14.85
CA ASP A 41 7.80 -6.74 -15.14
C ASP A 41 8.03 -6.54 -16.65
N ASP A 42 7.97 -7.63 -17.44
CA ASP A 42 7.98 -7.61 -18.91
C ASP A 42 6.61 -7.29 -19.53
N GLY A 43 5.61 -6.94 -18.71
CA GLY A 43 4.28 -6.51 -19.12
C GLY A 43 3.30 -7.64 -19.45
N LYS A 44 3.73 -8.92 -19.38
CA LYS A 44 2.84 -10.06 -19.63
C LYS A 44 1.84 -10.22 -18.49
N ILE A 45 0.65 -10.71 -18.83
CA ILE A 45 -0.37 -11.09 -17.85
C ILE A 45 -0.32 -12.61 -17.71
N VAL A 46 -0.05 -13.07 -16.49
CA VAL A 46 0.04 -14.49 -16.15
C VAL A 46 -0.96 -14.85 -15.06
N LYS A 47 -1.37 -16.12 -15.01
CA LYS A 47 -2.16 -16.65 -13.91
C LYS A 47 -1.35 -16.59 -12.62
N TRP A 48 -2.00 -16.11 -11.57
CA TRP A 48 -1.47 -16.04 -10.21
C TRP A 48 -2.26 -17.03 -9.36
N ASP A 49 -1.88 -18.32 -9.46
CA ASP A 49 -2.40 -19.37 -8.58
C ASP A 49 -1.39 -19.54 -7.45
N VAL A 50 -1.75 -19.11 -6.23
CA VAL A 50 -0.90 -19.25 -5.05
C VAL A 50 -1.50 -20.31 -4.16
N GLU A 51 -0.86 -21.48 -4.12
CA GLU A 51 -1.32 -22.63 -3.36
C GLU A 51 -1.34 -22.38 -1.84
N THR A 52 -0.52 -21.43 -1.37
CA THR A 52 -0.32 -21.12 0.05
C THR A 52 -1.14 -19.93 0.58
N ASN A 53 -1.89 -19.21 -0.27
CA ASN A 53 -2.65 -18.05 0.18
C ASN A 53 -4.02 -18.45 0.73
N ASP A 54 -4.43 -17.79 1.81
CA ASP A 54 -5.78 -17.86 2.34
C ASP A 54 -6.77 -17.15 1.38
N SER A 55 -8.07 -17.40 1.60
CA SER A 55 -9.16 -16.71 0.92
C SER A 55 -9.09 -15.20 1.10
N LEU A 56 -9.55 -14.46 0.08
CA LEU A 56 -9.74 -13.02 0.21
C LEU A 56 -10.74 -12.71 1.35
N CYS A 57 -10.56 -11.57 2.00
CA CYS A 57 -11.40 -11.13 3.11
C CYS A 57 -11.64 -9.62 3.05
N THR A 58 -12.64 -9.16 3.80
CA THR A 58 -12.84 -7.73 4.07
C THR A 58 -11.92 -7.27 5.20
N LEU A 59 -11.72 -5.95 5.32
CA LEU A 59 -10.98 -5.38 6.44
C LEU A 59 -11.68 -5.66 7.79
N GLU A 60 -13.01 -5.68 7.81
CA GLU A 60 -13.81 -6.05 8.99
C GLU A 60 -13.51 -7.48 9.43
N GLU A 61 -13.52 -8.44 8.51
CA GLU A 61 -13.21 -9.84 8.81
C GLU A 61 -11.78 -10.00 9.32
N ALA A 62 -10.82 -9.25 8.75
CA ALA A 62 -9.44 -9.26 9.22
C ALA A 62 -9.34 -8.79 10.67
N PHE A 63 -10.06 -7.72 11.04
CA PHE A 63 -10.08 -7.22 12.42
C PHE A 63 -10.78 -8.16 13.40
N GLN A 64 -11.83 -8.87 12.97
CA GLN A 64 -12.52 -9.85 13.82
C GLN A 64 -11.68 -11.09 14.11
N LYS A 65 -10.76 -11.46 13.21
CA LYS A 65 -9.99 -12.72 13.29
C LYS A 65 -8.61 -12.60 13.92
N VAL A 66 -8.08 -11.39 14.05
CA VAL A 66 -6.74 -11.16 14.57
C VAL A 66 -6.80 -10.86 16.07
N GLU A 67 -5.84 -11.37 16.82
CA GLU A 67 -5.73 -11.14 18.25
C GLU A 67 -5.64 -9.65 18.58
N LEU A 68 -6.36 -9.21 19.61
CA LEU A 68 -6.38 -7.79 20.04
C LEU A 68 -5.01 -7.26 20.49
N SER A 69 -4.08 -8.15 20.82
CA SER A 69 -2.69 -7.84 21.17
C SER A 69 -1.81 -7.53 19.95
N LEU A 70 -2.25 -7.88 18.74
CA LEU A 70 -1.48 -7.73 17.52
C LEU A 70 -1.74 -6.35 16.89
N GLY A 71 -0.67 -5.63 16.57
CA GLY A 71 -0.75 -4.43 15.75
C GLY A 71 -0.96 -4.75 14.27
N PHE A 72 -1.47 -3.79 13.52
CA PHE A 72 -1.65 -3.90 12.07
C PHE A 72 -0.91 -2.78 11.35
N ASN A 73 -0.43 -3.10 10.14
CA ASN A 73 0.00 -2.11 9.17
C ASN A 73 -0.92 -2.22 7.95
N ILE A 74 -1.62 -1.14 7.63
CA ILE A 74 -2.55 -1.08 6.50
C ILE A 74 -1.97 -0.15 5.46
N GLU A 75 -1.64 -0.70 4.30
CA GLU A 75 -1.17 0.09 3.16
C GLU A 75 -2.34 0.50 2.27
N LEU A 76 -2.53 1.81 2.11
CA LEU A 76 -3.51 2.35 1.17
C LEU A 76 -2.89 2.44 -0.23
N LYS A 77 -3.53 1.79 -1.20
CA LYS A 77 -3.14 1.83 -2.61
C LYS A 77 -4.01 2.83 -3.39
N PHE A 78 -3.36 3.59 -4.26
CA PHE A 78 -4.00 4.54 -5.17
C PHE A 78 -3.79 4.09 -6.61
N GLU A 79 -4.48 4.74 -7.56
CA GLU A 79 -4.26 4.48 -8.98
C GLU A 79 -2.86 4.96 -9.40
N ASP A 80 -2.02 4.04 -9.90
CA ASP A 80 -0.62 4.33 -10.27
C ASP A 80 -0.48 5.39 -11.38
N ASN A 81 -1.51 5.53 -12.23
CA ASN A 81 -1.50 6.46 -13.37
C ASN A 81 -2.08 7.85 -13.03
N VAL A 82 -2.50 8.08 -11.78
CA VAL A 82 -3.09 9.33 -11.35
C VAL A 82 -2.16 10.04 -10.38
N VAL A 83 -1.74 11.27 -10.73
CA VAL A 83 -0.97 12.12 -9.81
C VAL A 83 -1.94 12.94 -8.98
N TYR A 84 -2.15 12.53 -7.73
CA TYR A 84 -3.05 13.22 -6.81
C TYR A 84 -2.38 14.47 -6.24
N ARG A 85 -3.09 15.61 -6.27
CA ARG A 85 -2.64 16.82 -5.56
C ARG A 85 -2.44 16.52 -4.08
N GLN A 86 -1.42 17.12 -3.47
CA GLN A 86 -1.13 16.92 -2.05
C GLN A 86 -2.31 17.21 -1.13
N ARG A 87 -3.06 18.29 -1.41
CA ARG A 87 -4.28 18.60 -0.65
C ARG A 87 -5.33 17.49 -0.75
N HIS A 88 -5.45 16.81 -1.90
CA HIS A 88 -6.37 15.67 -2.04
C HIS A 88 -5.89 14.47 -1.23
N LEU A 89 -4.58 14.18 -1.24
CA LEU A 89 -4.03 13.11 -0.40
C LEU A 89 -4.27 13.39 1.08
N VAL A 90 -3.84 14.55 1.58
CA VAL A 90 -4.02 14.95 2.98
C VAL A 90 -5.50 14.95 3.36
N HIS A 91 -6.40 15.40 2.49
CA HIS A 91 -7.83 15.37 2.76
C HIS A 91 -8.40 13.95 2.82
N MET A 92 -7.98 13.05 1.93
CA MET A 92 -8.39 11.65 1.97
C MET A 92 -7.87 10.98 3.26
N TYR A 93 -6.64 11.28 3.68
CA TYR A 93 -6.09 10.81 4.95
C TYR A 93 -6.86 11.38 6.15
N LEU A 94 -7.17 12.68 6.16
CA LEU A 94 -7.97 13.31 7.21
C LEU A 94 -9.36 12.69 7.28
N MET A 95 -9.97 12.38 6.14
CA MET A 95 -11.26 11.70 6.08
C MET A 95 -11.17 10.28 6.68
N PHE A 96 -10.11 9.52 6.36
CA PHE A 96 -9.86 8.22 6.99
C PHE A 96 -9.64 8.32 8.51
N PHE A 97 -8.87 9.31 8.94
CA PHE A 97 -8.56 9.57 10.34
C PHE A 97 -9.82 9.97 11.14
N VAL A 98 -10.66 10.84 10.58
CA VAL A 98 -11.90 11.32 11.22
C VAL A 98 -13.01 10.26 11.22
N LEU A 99 -13.13 9.47 10.14
CA LEU A 99 -14.23 8.51 10.02
C LEU A 99 -13.99 7.18 10.72
N CYS A 100 -12.73 6.75 10.88
CA CYS A 100 -12.47 5.36 11.28
C CYS A 100 -11.73 5.21 12.60
N LEU A 101 -10.63 5.93 12.88
CA LEU A 101 -9.68 5.48 13.90
C LEU A 101 -8.94 6.64 14.58
N GLY A 102 -9.55 7.22 15.62
CA GLY A 102 -9.16 8.49 16.26
C GLY A 102 -7.80 8.58 16.97
N ASN A 103 -6.85 7.66 16.75
CA ASN A 103 -5.49 7.71 17.31
C ASN A 103 -4.45 6.87 16.51
N GLN A 104 -4.68 6.59 15.23
CA GLN A 104 -3.73 5.79 14.45
C GLN A 104 -2.54 6.59 13.93
N GLN A 105 -1.37 5.95 13.94
CA GLN A 105 -0.15 6.50 13.36
C GLN A 105 -0.19 6.34 11.84
N VAL A 106 -0.02 7.44 11.12
CA VAL A 106 0.04 7.51 9.66
C VAL A 106 1.48 7.73 9.22
N PHE A 107 1.91 6.96 8.22
CA PHE A 107 3.23 7.06 7.63
C PHE A 107 3.13 7.24 6.12
N PHE A 108 4.06 7.99 5.53
CA PHE A 108 4.15 8.14 4.08
C PHE A 108 5.13 7.13 3.48
N LEU A 109 4.65 6.31 2.53
CA LEU A 109 5.48 5.33 1.81
C LEU A 109 6.20 5.99 0.62
N THR A 110 7.51 5.82 0.54
CA THR A 110 8.36 6.34 -0.53
C THR A 110 9.38 5.30 -1.00
N ASN A 111 9.72 5.31 -2.28
CA ASN A 111 10.79 4.47 -2.82
C ASN A 111 12.16 5.15 -2.70
N GLY A 112 12.21 6.40 -2.25
CA GLY A 112 13.47 7.13 -2.03
C GLY A 112 14.35 7.24 -3.27
N GLY A 113 13.75 7.21 -4.47
CA GLY A 113 14.45 7.32 -5.75
C GLY A 113 15.13 6.02 -6.21
N THR A 114 14.75 4.87 -5.65
CA THR A 114 15.15 3.56 -6.18
C THR A 114 14.44 3.23 -7.47
N GLU A 115 13.18 3.66 -7.57
CA GLU A 115 12.36 3.67 -8.77
C GLU A 115 11.86 5.10 -8.99
N ILE A 116 11.63 5.46 -10.26
CA ILE A 116 11.15 6.79 -10.63
C ILE A 116 9.67 6.70 -10.99
N TYR A 117 8.87 7.43 -10.24
CA TYR A 117 7.43 7.58 -10.44
C TYR A 117 7.10 8.98 -10.96
N ASN A 118 5.94 9.11 -11.62
CA ASN A 118 5.41 10.42 -12.02
C ASN A 118 5.14 11.31 -10.79
N ASP A 119 4.72 10.70 -9.68
CA ASP A 119 4.60 11.38 -8.40
C ASP A 119 5.98 11.57 -7.77
N THR A 120 6.49 12.79 -7.81
CA THR A 120 7.83 13.13 -7.34
C THR A 120 8.03 12.86 -5.86
N ARG A 121 6.96 12.84 -5.04
CA ARG A 121 7.04 12.59 -3.60
C ARG A 121 7.50 11.18 -3.28
N ARG A 122 7.23 10.23 -4.18
CA ARG A 122 7.69 8.82 -4.07
C ARG A 122 9.17 8.65 -4.39
N ASN A 123 9.81 9.68 -4.96
CA ASN A 123 11.16 9.58 -5.50
C ASN A 123 12.22 10.19 -4.58
N SER A 124 11.84 10.77 -3.43
CA SER A 124 12.79 11.47 -2.55
C SER A 124 12.39 11.40 -1.09
N LEU A 125 13.37 11.15 -0.23
CA LEU A 125 13.22 11.25 1.22
C LEU A 125 12.93 12.69 1.67
N GLU A 126 13.50 13.70 1.01
CA GLU A 126 13.26 15.10 1.37
C GLU A 126 11.81 15.50 1.09
N GLN A 127 11.26 15.07 -0.06
CA GLN A 127 9.85 15.32 -0.37
C GLN A 127 8.93 14.53 0.57
N ALA A 128 9.32 13.32 0.97
CA ALA A 128 8.58 12.56 1.98
C ALA A 128 8.53 13.29 3.33
N ILE A 129 9.63 13.91 3.76
CA ILE A 129 9.65 14.77 4.97
C ILE A 129 8.64 15.90 4.83
N THR A 130 8.66 16.65 3.71
CA THR A 130 7.72 17.76 3.46
C THR A 130 6.26 17.28 3.54
N VAL A 131 5.94 16.15 2.91
CA VAL A 131 4.59 15.57 2.94
C VAL A 131 4.17 15.23 4.37
N CYS A 132 5.04 14.61 5.15
CA CYS A 132 4.72 14.24 6.53
C CYS A 132 4.52 15.46 7.42
N LEU A 133 5.37 16.49 7.29
CA LEU A 133 5.24 17.72 8.07
C LEU A 133 3.97 18.49 7.73
N GLU A 134 3.65 18.66 6.45
CA GLU A 134 2.43 19.36 6.01
C GLU A 134 1.15 18.56 6.29
N GLY A 135 1.24 17.23 6.29
CA GLY A 135 0.13 16.32 6.57
C GLY A 135 -0.06 15.96 8.04
N GLY A 136 0.88 16.32 8.92
CA GLY A 136 0.87 15.91 10.33
C GLY A 136 1.07 14.40 10.54
N PHE A 137 1.82 13.73 9.66
CA PHE A 137 2.09 12.30 9.72
C PHE A 137 3.22 11.97 10.71
N GLN A 138 3.20 10.77 11.28
CA GLN A 138 4.16 10.34 12.31
C GLN A 138 5.51 9.91 11.73
N GLY A 139 5.58 9.59 10.44
CA GLY A 139 6.84 9.16 9.86
C GLY A 139 6.80 8.75 8.40
N ILE A 140 7.91 8.18 7.97
CA ILE A 140 8.18 7.76 6.60
C ILE A 140 8.45 6.25 6.60
N VAL A 141 7.92 5.56 5.60
CA VAL A 141 8.33 4.19 5.25
C VAL A 141 9.12 4.27 3.94
N SER A 142 10.39 3.87 3.93
CA SER A 142 11.24 3.95 2.73
C SER A 142 11.76 2.60 2.27
N GLU A 143 11.95 2.43 0.96
CA GLU A 143 12.80 1.35 0.46
C GLU A 143 14.23 1.56 1.01
N ILE A 144 14.85 0.49 1.52
CA ILE A 144 16.12 0.55 2.23
C ILE A 144 17.27 1.09 1.38
N LYS A 145 17.42 0.65 0.13
CA LYS A 145 18.43 1.15 -0.82
C LYS A 145 18.25 2.64 -1.10
N GLY A 146 17.03 3.17 -1.02
CA GLY A 146 16.76 4.61 -1.10
C GLY A 146 17.43 5.40 0.04
N VAL A 147 17.40 4.84 1.25
CA VAL A 147 18.10 5.41 2.42
C VAL A 147 19.62 5.37 2.24
N PHE A 148 20.17 4.25 1.74
CA PHE A 148 21.61 4.13 1.48
C PHE A 148 22.12 5.05 0.37
N LYS A 149 21.28 5.39 -0.61
CA LYS A 149 21.60 6.39 -1.64
C LYS A 149 21.63 7.82 -1.10
N ASN A 150 20.91 8.10 -0.02
CA ASN A 150 20.86 9.42 0.62
C ASN A 150 20.90 9.31 2.17
N PRO A 151 22.04 8.89 2.75
CA PRO A 151 22.16 8.70 4.19
C PRO A 151 22.04 10.02 4.97
N GLY A 152 22.32 11.15 4.31
CA GLY A 152 22.17 12.49 4.89
C GLY A 152 20.71 12.88 5.18
N ALA A 153 19.72 12.17 4.64
CA ALA A 153 18.32 12.37 4.99
C ALA A 153 17.96 11.82 6.38
N VAL A 154 18.63 10.78 6.87
CA VAL A 154 18.33 10.15 8.17
C VAL A 154 18.38 11.14 9.34
N PRO A 155 19.46 11.93 9.54
CA PRO A 155 19.47 12.93 10.61
C PRO A 155 18.36 13.97 10.43
N LYS A 156 18.07 14.41 9.20
CA LYS A 156 16.98 15.36 8.95
C LYS A 156 15.61 14.83 9.33
N ILE A 157 15.33 13.56 9.03
CA ILE A 157 14.08 12.88 9.41
C ILE A 157 13.95 12.88 10.94
N LYS A 158 15.03 12.50 11.64
CA LYS A 158 15.08 12.50 13.10
C LYS A 158 14.91 13.89 13.71
N ASP A 159 15.62 14.89 13.18
CA ASP A 159 15.57 16.28 13.65
C ASP A 159 14.19 16.91 13.39
N SER A 160 13.44 16.38 12.41
CA SER A 160 12.05 16.74 12.14
C SER A 160 11.04 16.04 13.06
N ASN A 161 11.50 15.26 14.05
CA ASN A 161 10.68 14.44 14.94
C ASN A 161 9.78 13.44 14.20
N LEU A 162 10.26 12.94 13.06
CA LEU A 162 9.58 11.90 12.27
C LEU A 162 10.23 10.54 12.53
N SER A 163 9.41 9.49 12.55
CA SER A 163 9.88 8.11 12.57
C SER A 163 10.29 7.65 11.17
N LEU A 164 11.29 6.77 11.09
CA LEU A 164 11.71 6.12 9.84
C LEU A 164 11.58 4.60 9.96
N LEU A 165 10.75 4.03 9.11
CA LEU A 165 10.63 2.59 8.90
C LEU A 165 11.18 2.26 7.51
N THR A 166 11.67 1.03 7.32
CA THR A 166 12.23 0.60 6.03
C THR A 166 11.69 -0.75 5.60
N TYR A 167 11.60 -0.95 4.28
CA TYR A 167 11.30 -2.23 3.67
C TYR A 167 12.35 -2.57 2.60
N GLY A 168 12.28 -3.80 2.07
CA GLY A 168 13.22 -4.30 1.08
C GLY A 168 14.38 -5.08 1.73
N THR A 169 15.35 -5.47 0.91
CA THR A 169 16.51 -6.25 1.36
C THR A 169 17.81 -5.65 0.84
N LEU A 170 18.88 -5.84 1.62
CA LEU A 170 20.23 -5.36 1.30
C LEU A 170 21.08 -6.37 0.52
N LYS A 171 20.47 -7.48 0.08
CA LYS A 171 21.17 -8.50 -0.70
C LYS A 171 21.61 -7.98 -2.06
#